data_AF-A0A958EGY1-F1
#
_entry.id   AF-A0A958EGY1-F1
#
_cell.length_a   1.000
_cell.length_b   1.000
_cell.length_c   1.000
_cell.angle_alpha   90.00
_cell.angle_beta   90.00
_cell.angle_gamma   90.00
#
_symmetry.space_group_name_H-M   'P 1'
#
loop_
_entity.id
_entity.type
_entity.pdbx_description
1 polymer ?
#
loop_
_entity_poly.entity_id
_entity_poly.type
_entity_poly.pdbx_seq_one_letter_code
_entity_poly.pdbx_strand_id
1 'polypeptide(L)'
;MKTMRISKRLVEVMILLTILFSCDGETEPTAEENAQSARNAAVTAYLNSNYQTALNKFIEAFNYGATTVQAECAAGVGFSLVRLQRFSDADSAYNAAITNFPNNTDALAMGVLLAYAYDEYGDCIARANALLALDSSYSLSFYPELNNQDIILHKALSQFKLSDYNGSYNSLLTIDATPGFTINDPDLVNKLANRLMVMVGNLSD
;
A
#
# COMPACT_ATOMS: atom_id res chain seq x y z
N MET A 1 59.37 31.49 17.37
CA MET A 1 58.53 30.51 16.62
C MET A 1 59.44 29.40 16.10
N LYS A 2 59.44 28.22 16.73
CA LYS A 2 60.34 27.10 16.39
C LYS A 2 59.58 26.16 15.47
N THR A 3 59.91 26.15 14.18
CA THR A 3 59.29 25.29 13.16
C THR A 3 59.68 23.83 13.42
N MET A 4 58.70 23.02 13.82
CA MET A 4 58.88 21.59 14.05
C MET A 4 59.03 20.88 12.70
N ARG A 5 60.24 20.39 12.38
CA ARG A 5 60.50 19.56 11.20
C ARG A 5 60.12 18.12 11.51
N ILE A 6 59.00 17.67 10.95
CA ILE A 6 58.57 16.27 11.00
C ILE A 6 59.54 15.44 10.15
N SER A 7 60.09 14.37 10.71
CA SER A 7 61.06 13.52 10.00
C SER A 7 60.34 12.62 9.00
N LYS A 8 60.98 12.31 7.86
CA LYS A 8 60.40 11.48 6.81
C LYS A 8 59.92 10.11 7.31
N ARG A 9 60.63 9.53 8.29
CA ARG A 9 60.25 8.29 8.97
C ARG A 9 58.98 8.42 9.81
N LEU A 10 58.74 9.58 10.42
CA LEU A 10 57.51 9.87 11.17
C LEU A 10 56.30 10.02 10.22
N VAL A 11 56.50 10.60 9.05
CA VAL A 11 55.47 10.69 8.00
C VAL A 11 55.13 9.30 7.45
N GLU A 12 56.14 8.47 7.18
CA GLU A 12 55.95 7.09 6.70
C GLU A 12 55.21 6.21 7.73
N VAL A 13 55.54 6.34 9.02
CA VAL A 13 54.84 5.63 10.11
C VAL A 13 53.40 6.13 10.27
N MET A 14 53.15 7.44 10.14
CA MET A 14 51.78 7.97 10.18
C MET A 14 50.92 7.51 9.00
N ILE A 15 51.50 7.44 7.79
CA ILE A 15 50.80 6.91 6.61
C ILE A 15 50.47 5.43 6.80
N LEU A 16 51.41 4.63 7.32
CA LEU A 16 51.14 3.22 7.65
C LEU A 16 50.09 3.05 8.75
N LEU A 17 50.07 3.93 9.76
CA LEU A 17 49.03 3.94 10.80
C LEU A 17 47.66 4.31 10.25
N THR A 18 47.56 5.25 9.31
CA THR A 18 46.27 5.58 8.66
C THR A 18 45.74 4.45 7.78
N ILE A 19 46.62 3.64 7.18
CA ILE A 19 46.24 2.47 6.37
C ILE A 19 45.78 1.31 7.28
N LEU A 20 46.36 1.15 8.47
CA LEU A 20 45.96 0.11 9.44
C LEU A 20 44.65 0.42 10.19
N PHE A 21 44.16 1.66 10.15
CA PHE A 21 42.85 2.06 10.68
C PHE A 21 41.75 2.16 9.62
N SER A 22 42.06 1.95 8.33
CA SER A 22 41.04 1.71 7.31
C SER A 22 40.60 0.25 7.44
N CYS A 23 39.89 -0.04 8.52
CA CYS A 23 39.16 -1.28 8.65
C CYS A 23 37.97 -1.19 7.68
N ASP A 24 38.20 -1.59 6.42
CA ASP A 24 37.12 -2.03 5.53
C ASP A 24 36.58 -3.35 6.11
N GLY A 25 35.92 -3.25 7.27
CA GLY A 25 34.94 -4.23 7.65
C GLY A 25 33.71 -3.89 6.82
N GLU A 26 33.40 -4.69 5.80
CA GLU A 26 32.04 -4.75 5.27
C GLU A 26 31.14 -5.02 6.48
N THR A 27 30.50 -3.96 6.98
CA THR A 27 29.54 -4.10 8.07
C THR A 27 28.38 -4.87 7.48
N GLU A 28 28.05 -6.02 8.08
CA GLU A 28 26.88 -6.78 7.65
C GLU A 28 25.65 -5.86 7.67
N PRO A 29 24.81 -5.88 6.63
CA PRO A 29 23.63 -5.02 6.60
C PRO A 29 22.77 -5.25 7.82
N THR A 30 22.28 -4.17 8.41
CA THR A 30 21.36 -4.22 9.54
C THR A 30 20.05 -4.90 9.14
N ALA A 31 19.29 -5.39 10.13
CA ALA A 31 17.94 -5.91 9.90
C ALA A 31 17.04 -4.88 9.19
N GLU A 32 17.23 -3.60 9.50
CA GLU A 32 16.54 -2.47 8.88
C GLU A 32 16.88 -2.33 7.38
N GLU A 33 18.17 -2.32 7.05
CA GLU A 33 18.63 -2.21 5.65
C GLU A 33 18.19 -3.41 4.82
N ASN A 34 18.26 -4.62 5.40
CA ASN A 34 17.77 -5.84 4.76
C ASN A 34 16.26 -5.80 4.54
N ALA A 35 15.48 -5.34 5.53
CA ALA A 35 14.03 -5.18 5.41
C ALA A 35 13.67 -4.17 4.31
N GLN A 36 14.34 -3.02 4.28
CA GLN A 36 14.11 -2.00 3.26
C GLN A 36 14.47 -2.50 1.86
N SER A 37 15.58 -3.20 1.72
CA SER A 37 16.00 -3.81 0.46
C SER A 37 14.98 -4.83 -0.04
N ALA A 38 14.54 -5.75 0.82
CA ALA A 38 13.51 -6.73 0.49
C ALA A 38 12.16 -6.07 0.15
N ARG A 39 11.75 -5.03 0.90
CA ARG A 39 10.54 -4.24 0.60
C ARG A 39 10.64 -3.58 -0.76
N ASN A 40 11.77 -2.96 -1.09
CA ASN A 40 11.96 -2.32 -2.40
C ASN A 40 11.91 -3.33 -3.55
N ALA A 41 12.49 -4.52 -3.36
CA ALA A 41 12.36 -5.62 -4.31
C ALA A 41 10.91 -6.11 -4.44
N ALA A 42 10.16 -6.16 -3.34
CA ALA A 42 8.75 -6.53 -3.33
C ALA A 42 7.90 -5.56 -4.14
N VAL A 43 8.07 -4.26 -3.89
CA VAL A 43 7.39 -3.19 -4.63
C VAL A 43 7.72 -3.24 -6.12
N THR A 44 9.00 -3.41 -6.45
CA THR A 44 9.43 -3.55 -7.85
C THR A 44 8.77 -4.77 -8.51
N ALA A 45 8.71 -5.90 -7.83
CA ALA A 45 8.04 -7.09 -8.34
C ALA A 45 6.52 -6.88 -8.49
N TYR A 46 5.89 -6.19 -7.54
CA TYR A 46 4.45 -5.89 -7.56
C TYR A 46 4.08 -5.01 -8.77
N LEU A 47 4.83 -3.92 -8.99
CA LEU A 47 4.63 -3.01 -10.12
C LEU A 47 4.85 -3.70 -11.47
N ASN A 48 5.73 -4.70 -11.52
CA ASN A 48 5.96 -5.53 -12.71
C ASN A 48 4.97 -6.70 -12.84
N SER A 49 3.87 -6.68 -12.08
CA SER A 49 2.86 -7.76 -12.05
C SER A 49 3.39 -9.15 -11.64
N ASN A 50 4.59 -9.24 -11.06
CA ASN A 50 5.15 -10.48 -10.55
C ASN A 50 4.72 -10.68 -9.08
N TYR A 51 3.42 -10.89 -8.88
CA TYR A 51 2.79 -10.90 -7.56
C TYR A 51 3.30 -12.03 -6.65
N GLN A 52 3.71 -13.17 -7.20
CA GLN A 52 4.30 -14.24 -6.39
C GLN A 52 5.68 -13.85 -5.86
N THR A 53 6.50 -13.16 -6.66
CA THR A 53 7.78 -12.63 -6.19
C THR A 53 7.57 -11.49 -5.20
N ALA A 54 6.61 -10.61 -5.47
CA ALA A 54 6.24 -9.53 -4.55
C ALA A 54 5.83 -10.08 -3.18
N LEU A 55 4.92 -11.07 -3.16
CA LEU A 55 4.50 -11.76 -1.94
C LEU A 55 5.69 -12.29 -1.15
N ASN A 56 6.58 -13.04 -1.81
CA ASN A 56 7.74 -13.64 -1.15
C ASN A 56 8.67 -12.56 -0.56
N LYS A 57 8.88 -11.45 -1.28
CA LYS A 57 9.74 -10.35 -0.84
C LYS A 57 9.11 -9.47 0.25
N PHE A 58 7.80 -9.27 0.25
CA PHE A 58 7.11 -8.62 1.37
C PHE A 58 7.17 -9.48 2.64
N ILE A 59 7.00 -10.80 2.53
CA ILE A 59 7.17 -11.73 3.66
C ILE A 59 8.62 -11.69 4.17
N GLU A 60 9.60 -11.70 3.27
CA GLU A 60 11.02 -11.58 3.63
C GLU A 60 11.28 -10.26 4.41
N ALA A 61 10.82 -9.13 3.88
CA ALA A 61 10.94 -7.82 4.52
C ALA A 61 10.30 -7.79 5.92
N PHE A 62 9.10 -8.36 6.04
CA PHE A 62 8.37 -8.45 7.30
C PHE A 62 9.14 -9.26 8.36
N ASN A 63 9.77 -10.37 7.95
CA ASN A 63 10.49 -11.30 8.83
C ASN A 63 11.80 -10.75 9.38
N TYR A 64 12.39 -9.71 8.78
CA TYR A 64 13.54 -9.02 9.36
C TYR A 64 13.19 -8.26 10.65
N GLY A 65 11.90 -8.02 10.96
CA GLY A 65 11.50 -7.43 12.24
C GLY A 65 11.64 -5.91 12.31
N ALA A 66 11.93 -5.25 11.20
CA ALA A 66 12.10 -3.80 11.10
C ALA A 66 10.76 -3.07 11.27
N THR A 67 10.58 -2.41 12.42
CA THR A 67 9.30 -1.78 12.80
C THR A 67 8.82 -0.69 11.85
N THR A 68 9.73 -0.03 11.15
CA THR A 68 9.48 1.08 10.22
C THR A 68 8.72 0.66 8.97
N VAL A 69 9.00 -0.53 8.44
CA VAL A 69 8.43 -1.04 7.17
C VAL A 69 7.47 -2.21 7.39
N GLN A 70 7.41 -2.78 8.60
CA GLN A 70 6.58 -3.95 8.91
C GLN A 70 5.10 -3.75 8.58
N ALA A 71 4.54 -2.59 8.95
CA ALA A 71 3.12 -2.32 8.74
C ALA A 71 2.78 -2.26 7.24
N GLU A 72 3.62 -1.58 6.46
CA GLU A 72 3.50 -1.53 5.00
C GLU A 72 3.67 -2.92 4.37
N CYS A 73 4.66 -3.69 4.82
CA CYS A 73 4.89 -5.03 4.28
C CYS A 73 3.72 -5.97 4.57
N ALA A 74 3.08 -5.86 5.75
CA ALA A 74 1.89 -6.62 6.08
C ALA A 74 0.74 -6.34 5.10
N ALA A 75 0.53 -5.07 4.73
CA ALA A 75 -0.43 -4.70 3.69
C ALA A 75 0.00 -5.24 2.31
N GLY A 76 1.28 -5.10 1.96
CA GLY A 76 1.85 -5.60 0.70
C GLY A 76 1.68 -7.11 0.49
N VAL A 77 1.80 -7.91 1.55
CA VAL A 77 1.48 -9.34 1.54
C VAL A 77 0.03 -9.56 1.12
N GLY A 78 -0.89 -8.86 1.78
CA GLY A 78 -2.33 -9.00 1.52
C GLY A 78 -2.73 -8.58 0.10
N PHE A 79 -2.27 -7.41 -0.36
CA PHE A 79 -2.50 -6.97 -1.75
C PHE A 79 -1.93 -7.95 -2.78
N SER A 80 -0.74 -8.50 -2.53
CA SER A 80 -0.16 -9.51 -3.43
C SER A 80 -1.01 -10.77 -3.49
N LEU A 81 -1.59 -11.21 -2.37
CA LEU A 81 -2.50 -12.36 -2.31
C LEU A 81 -3.81 -12.10 -3.06
N VAL A 82 -4.37 -10.89 -2.96
CA VAL A 82 -5.54 -10.48 -3.76
C VAL A 82 -5.24 -10.54 -5.26
N ARG A 83 -4.10 -10.01 -5.71
CA ARG A 83 -3.70 -10.07 -7.14
C ARG A 83 -3.44 -11.50 -7.63
N LEU A 84 -3.09 -12.41 -6.73
CA LEU A 84 -2.97 -13.85 -6.98
C LEU A 84 -4.31 -14.61 -6.86
N GLN A 85 -5.43 -13.92 -6.61
CA GLN A 85 -6.75 -14.49 -6.37
C GLN A 85 -6.80 -15.48 -5.18
N ARG A 86 -5.89 -15.33 -4.22
CA ARG A 86 -5.82 -16.14 -2.99
C ARG A 86 -6.58 -15.46 -1.86
N PHE A 87 -7.88 -15.26 -2.04
CA PHE A 87 -8.70 -14.43 -1.16
C PHE A 87 -8.73 -14.90 0.30
N SER A 88 -8.79 -16.21 0.55
CA SER A 88 -8.75 -16.76 1.92
C SER A 88 -7.44 -16.44 2.65
N ASP A 89 -6.32 -16.47 1.93
CA ASP A 89 -5.01 -16.11 2.50
C ASP A 89 -4.90 -14.60 2.69
N ALA A 90 -5.44 -13.82 1.75
CA ALA A 90 -5.50 -12.36 1.85
C ALA A 90 -6.33 -11.92 3.07
N ASP A 91 -7.45 -12.59 3.36
CA ASP A 91 -8.25 -12.33 4.56
C ASP A 91 -7.49 -12.64 5.85
N SER A 92 -6.76 -13.75 5.88
CA SER A 92 -5.88 -14.08 7.00
C SER A 92 -4.78 -13.02 7.20
N ALA A 93 -4.17 -12.56 6.10
CA ALA A 93 -3.17 -11.49 6.13
C ALA A 93 -3.76 -10.14 6.57
N TYR A 94 -4.97 -9.81 6.10
CA TYR A 94 -5.72 -8.63 6.53
C TYR A 94 -5.95 -8.64 8.04
N ASN A 95 -6.53 -9.71 8.57
CA ASN A 95 -6.82 -9.85 9.99
C ASN A 95 -5.55 -9.75 10.85
N ALA A 96 -4.45 -10.34 10.40
CA ALA A 96 -3.16 -10.20 11.07
C ALA A 96 -2.65 -8.74 11.01
N ALA A 97 -2.74 -8.07 9.87
CA ALA A 97 -2.28 -6.70 9.69
C ALA A 97 -3.06 -5.71 10.58
N ILE A 98 -4.39 -5.77 10.62
CA ILE A 98 -5.20 -4.87 11.45
C ILE A 98 -5.11 -5.19 12.95
N THR A 99 -4.78 -6.43 13.32
CA THR A 99 -4.54 -6.79 14.73
C THR A 99 -3.25 -6.18 15.24
N ASN A 100 -2.18 -6.21 14.43
CA ASN A 100 -0.87 -5.70 14.82
C ASN A 100 -0.70 -4.20 14.55
N PHE A 101 -1.37 -3.68 13.52
CA PHE A 101 -1.27 -2.30 13.05
C PHE A 101 -2.67 -1.71 12.79
N PRO A 102 -3.47 -1.44 13.84
CA PRO A 102 -4.89 -1.11 13.71
C PRO A 102 -5.19 0.18 12.93
N ASN A 103 -4.22 1.08 12.83
CA ASN A 103 -4.34 2.35 12.09
C ASN A 103 -3.59 2.32 10.75
N ASN A 104 -3.13 1.17 10.28
CA ASN A 104 -2.49 1.05 8.97
C ASN A 104 -3.55 1.24 7.88
N THR A 105 -3.50 2.37 7.19
CA THR A 105 -4.47 2.75 6.16
C THR A 105 -4.44 1.82 4.95
N ASP A 106 -3.28 1.31 4.54
CA ASP A 106 -3.16 0.33 3.45
C ASP A 106 -3.88 -0.99 3.79
N ALA A 107 -3.73 -1.48 5.02
CA ALA A 107 -4.40 -2.68 5.50
C ALA A 107 -5.92 -2.46 5.60
N LEU A 108 -6.35 -1.29 6.08
CA LEU A 108 -7.76 -0.91 6.11
C LEU A 108 -8.37 -0.86 4.70
N ALA A 109 -7.62 -0.34 3.72
CA ALA A 109 -8.03 -0.31 2.32
C ALA A 109 -8.19 -1.71 1.73
N MET A 110 -7.27 -2.63 2.02
CA MET A 110 -7.46 -4.04 1.66
C MET A 110 -8.76 -4.62 2.24
N GLY A 111 -9.11 -4.27 3.47
CA GLY A 111 -10.38 -4.67 4.08
C GLY A 111 -11.61 -4.20 3.31
N VAL A 112 -11.57 -3.01 2.69
CA VAL A 112 -12.65 -2.51 1.81
C VAL A 112 -12.78 -3.41 0.58
N LEU A 113 -11.66 -3.73 -0.07
CA LEU A 113 -11.65 -4.53 -1.30
C LEU A 113 -12.08 -5.98 -1.05
N LEU A 114 -11.63 -6.58 0.06
CA LEU A 114 -12.04 -7.93 0.46
C LEU A 114 -13.53 -8.00 0.77
N ALA A 115 -14.06 -7.06 1.56
CA ALA A 115 -15.49 -7.01 1.86
C ALA A 115 -16.34 -6.89 0.58
N TYR A 116 -15.90 -6.08 -0.39
CA TYR A 116 -16.57 -6.02 -1.69
C TYR A 116 -16.47 -7.34 -2.46
N ALA A 117 -15.29 -7.96 -2.49
CA ALA A 117 -15.05 -9.22 -3.20
C ALA A 117 -15.86 -10.40 -2.61
N TYR A 118 -16.22 -10.33 -1.33
CA TYR A 118 -17.08 -11.30 -0.65
C TYR A 118 -18.57 -10.95 -0.69
N ASP A 119 -18.96 -9.93 -1.45
CA ASP A 119 -20.33 -9.41 -1.51
C ASP A 119 -20.87 -8.93 -0.14
N GLU A 120 -19.98 -8.62 0.81
CA GLU A 120 -20.28 -8.05 2.11
C GLU A 120 -20.43 -6.52 2.01
N TYR A 121 -21.42 -6.08 1.21
CA TYR A 121 -21.55 -4.68 0.82
C TYR A 121 -21.76 -3.71 2.00
N GLY A 122 -22.45 -4.15 3.06
CA GLY A 122 -22.62 -3.33 4.27
C GLY A 122 -21.29 -3.07 4.98
N ASP A 123 -20.47 -4.12 5.11
CA ASP A 123 -19.15 -4.04 5.73
C ASP A 123 -18.19 -3.23 4.86
N CYS A 124 -18.25 -3.39 3.54
CA CYS A 124 -17.48 -2.57 2.60
C CYS A 124 -17.75 -1.06 2.81
N ILE A 125 -19.02 -0.66 2.91
CA ILE A 125 -19.39 0.74 3.18
C ILE A 125 -18.86 1.21 4.53
N ALA A 126 -19.00 0.39 5.59
CA ALA A 126 -18.53 0.73 6.92
C ALA A 126 -17.01 0.93 6.97
N ARG A 127 -16.26 0.00 6.37
CA ARG A 127 -14.79 0.04 6.27
C ARG A 127 -14.32 1.22 5.43
N ALA A 128 -14.98 1.50 4.30
CA ALA A 128 -14.66 2.64 3.45
C ALA A 128 -14.86 3.97 4.20
N ASN A 129 -15.96 4.11 4.94
CA ASN A 129 -16.20 5.29 5.77
C ASN A 129 -15.14 5.45 6.87
N ALA A 130 -14.77 4.35 7.53
CA ALA A 130 -13.75 4.38 8.58
C ALA A 130 -12.37 4.78 8.03
N LEU A 131 -11.96 4.22 6.89
CA LEU A 131 -10.72 4.60 6.21
C LEU A 131 -10.73 6.07 5.78
N LEU A 132 -11.78 6.53 5.10
CA LEU A 132 -11.86 7.90 4.59
C LEU A 132 -12.00 8.95 5.71
N ALA A 133 -12.49 8.56 6.88
CA ALA A 133 -12.49 9.41 8.07
C ALA A 133 -11.08 9.53 8.71
N LEU A 134 -10.27 8.47 8.60
CA LEU A 134 -8.89 8.45 9.08
C LEU A 134 -7.94 9.17 8.10
N ASP A 135 -8.11 8.92 6.80
CA ASP A 135 -7.33 9.51 5.72
C ASP A 135 -8.21 9.75 4.50
N SER A 136 -8.73 10.98 4.37
CA SER A 136 -9.57 11.39 3.24
C SER A 136 -8.82 11.46 1.91
N SER A 137 -7.49 11.49 1.97
CA SER A 137 -6.58 11.58 0.83
C SER A 137 -5.82 10.28 0.60
N TYR A 138 -6.34 9.16 1.13
CA TYR A 138 -5.70 7.86 1.10
C TYR A 138 -5.12 7.52 -0.28
N SER A 139 -3.89 7.01 -0.27
CA SER A 139 -3.21 6.47 -1.43
C SER A 139 -2.31 5.34 -0.95
N LEU A 140 -2.37 4.20 -1.64
CA LEU A 140 -1.58 3.03 -1.31
C LEU A 140 -0.10 3.35 -1.46
N SER A 141 0.65 3.18 -0.38
CA SER A 141 2.04 3.66 -0.24
C SER A 141 2.98 3.27 -1.39
N PHE A 142 2.82 2.07 -1.94
CA PHE A 142 3.68 1.51 -2.99
C PHE A 142 3.01 1.37 -4.35
N TYR A 143 1.71 1.69 -4.45
CA TYR A 143 0.97 1.69 -5.72
C TYR A 143 -0.10 2.80 -5.70
N PRO A 144 0.32 4.07 -5.83
CA PRO A 144 -0.56 5.23 -5.60
C PRO A 144 -1.77 5.36 -6.53
N GLU A 145 -1.77 4.61 -7.65
CA GLU A 145 -2.92 4.48 -8.53
C GLU A 145 -4.15 3.93 -7.79
N LEU A 146 -3.94 3.09 -6.77
CA LEU A 146 -4.97 2.71 -5.81
C LEU A 146 -5.05 3.77 -4.72
N ASN A 147 -6.14 4.54 -4.72
CA ASN A 147 -6.32 5.69 -3.86
C ASN A 147 -7.77 5.84 -3.35
N ASN A 148 -8.05 6.96 -2.70
CA ASN A 148 -9.35 7.27 -2.11
C ASN A 148 -10.49 7.22 -3.14
N GLN A 149 -10.26 7.50 -4.42
CA GLN A 149 -11.27 7.39 -5.46
C GLN A 149 -11.72 5.94 -5.66
N ASP A 150 -10.79 4.98 -5.61
CA ASP A 150 -11.11 3.55 -5.67
C ASP A 150 -11.94 3.11 -4.47
N ILE A 151 -11.58 3.59 -3.27
CA ILE A 151 -12.32 3.32 -2.04
C ILE A 151 -13.74 3.86 -2.13
N ILE A 152 -13.89 5.08 -2.63
CA ILE A 152 -15.20 5.71 -2.86
C ILE A 152 -16.00 4.95 -3.93
N LEU A 153 -15.35 4.48 -4.99
CA LEU A 153 -16.02 3.70 -6.03
C LEU A 153 -16.54 2.37 -5.47
N HIS A 154 -15.76 1.65 -4.68
CA HIS A 154 -16.21 0.42 -4.01
C HIS A 154 -17.37 0.68 -3.04
N LYS A 155 -17.35 1.80 -2.33
CA LYS A 155 -18.48 2.26 -1.51
C LYS A 155 -19.71 2.53 -2.39
N ALA A 156 -19.57 3.26 -3.49
CA ALA A 156 -20.67 3.58 -4.40
C ALA A 156 -21.28 2.32 -5.03
N LEU A 157 -20.45 1.36 -5.45
CA LEU A 157 -20.88 0.06 -5.95
C LEU A 157 -21.63 -0.74 -4.87
N SER A 158 -21.11 -0.76 -3.64
CA SER A 158 -21.76 -1.45 -2.53
C SER A 158 -23.12 -0.84 -2.18
N GLN A 159 -23.23 0.49 -2.17
CA GLN A 159 -24.50 1.20 -1.99
C GLN A 159 -25.49 0.86 -3.11
N PHE A 160 -25.03 0.82 -4.36
CA PHE A 160 -25.84 0.42 -5.50
C PHE A 160 -26.38 -1.00 -5.34
N LYS A 161 -25.53 -1.96 -4.93
CA LYS A 161 -25.90 -3.35 -4.69
C LYS A 161 -26.95 -3.50 -3.58
N LEU A 162 -26.93 -2.62 -2.59
CA LEU A 162 -27.93 -2.56 -1.52
C LEU A 162 -29.17 -1.72 -1.87
N SER A 163 -29.32 -1.29 -3.13
CA SER A 163 -30.39 -0.40 -3.59
C SER A 163 -30.42 1.00 -2.93
N ASP A 164 -29.32 1.41 -2.28
CA ASP A 164 -29.10 2.78 -1.83
C ASP A 164 -28.60 3.64 -3.01
N TYR A 165 -29.48 3.89 -3.97
CA TYR A 165 -29.14 4.66 -5.18
C TYR A 165 -28.79 6.11 -4.87
N ASN A 166 -29.40 6.69 -3.83
CA ASN A 166 -29.10 8.05 -3.39
C ASN A 166 -27.69 8.14 -2.82
N GLY A 167 -27.32 7.23 -1.92
CA GLY A 167 -25.98 7.17 -1.37
C GLY A 167 -24.94 6.86 -2.45
N SER A 168 -25.23 5.92 -3.35
CA SER A 168 -24.35 5.56 -4.46
C SER A 168 -24.10 6.75 -5.39
N TYR A 169 -25.14 7.49 -5.78
CA TYR A 169 -25.02 8.71 -6.57
C TYR A 169 -24.22 9.80 -5.84
N ASN A 170 -24.45 9.99 -4.54
CA ASN A 170 -23.70 10.97 -3.76
C ASN A 170 -22.21 10.62 -3.67
N SER A 171 -21.89 9.34 -3.48
CA SER A 171 -20.50 8.86 -3.52
C SER A 171 -19.89 9.08 -4.92
N LEU A 172 -20.62 8.75 -5.99
CA LEU A 172 -20.20 8.99 -7.38
C LEU A 172 -19.84 10.46 -7.63
N LEU A 173 -20.67 11.40 -7.15
CA LEU A 173 -20.43 12.83 -7.34
C LEU A 173 -19.11 13.33 -6.75
N THR A 174 -18.57 12.63 -5.75
CA THR A 174 -17.28 13.01 -5.14
C THR A 174 -16.08 12.66 -6.03
N ILE A 175 -16.23 11.71 -6.94
CA ILE A 175 -15.17 11.28 -7.88
C ILE A 175 -15.46 11.67 -9.34
N ASP A 176 -16.73 11.96 -9.65
CA ASP A 176 -17.18 12.47 -10.94
C ASP A 176 -18.23 13.55 -10.72
N ALA A 177 -17.78 14.81 -10.75
CA ALA A 177 -18.62 15.96 -10.48
C ALA A 177 -19.70 16.20 -11.55
N THR A 178 -19.59 15.57 -12.73
CA THR A 178 -20.50 15.78 -13.86
C THR A 178 -20.89 14.46 -14.52
N PRO A 179 -21.65 13.58 -13.84
CA PRO A 179 -21.94 12.23 -14.34
C PRO A 179 -22.94 12.21 -15.51
N GLY A 180 -23.48 13.37 -15.91
CA GLY A 180 -24.43 13.49 -17.02
C GLY A 180 -25.89 13.19 -16.65
N PHE A 181 -26.19 13.03 -15.36
CA PHE A 181 -27.54 12.83 -14.80
C PHE A 181 -27.62 13.30 -13.35
N THR A 182 -28.85 13.38 -12.85
CA THR A 182 -29.25 13.86 -11.53
C THR A 182 -29.89 12.75 -10.70
N ILE A 183 -30.00 12.96 -9.39
CA ILE A 183 -30.66 12.02 -8.50
C ILE A 183 -32.16 11.84 -8.79
N ASN A 184 -32.80 12.82 -9.43
CA ASN A 184 -34.23 12.75 -9.75
C ASN A 184 -34.49 12.18 -11.15
N ASP A 185 -33.47 11.68 -11.84
CA ASP A 185 -33.65 11.08 -13.16
C ASP A 185 -34.57 9.85 -13.07
N PRO A 186 -35.61 9.76 -13.92
CA PRO A 186 -36.53 8.62 -13.91
C PRO A 186 -35.85 7.28 -14.28
N ASP A 187 -34.66 7.36 -14.88
CA ASP A 187 -33.81 6.22 -15.27
C ASP A 187 -32.51 6.17 -14.45
N LEU A 188 -32.52 6.74 -13.22
CA LEU A 188 -31.35 6.85 -12.35
C LEU A 188 -30.60 5.52 -12.22
N VAL A 189 -31.32 4.43 -11.97
CA VAL A 189 -30.72 3.11 -11.70
C VAL A 189 -29.86 2.65 -12.88
N ASN A 190 -30.38 2.73 -14.12
CA ASN A 190 -29.64 2.28 -15.29
C ASN A 190 -28.47 3.22 -15.63
N LYS A 191 -28.67 4.53 -15.54
CA LYS A 191 -27.60 5.51 -15.79
C LYS A 191 -26.47 5.38 -14.77
N LEU A 192 -26.82 5.21 -13.50
CA LEU A 192 -25.88 4.98 -12.41
C LEU A 192 -25.12 3.66 -12.59
N ALA A 193 -25.81 2.56 -12.90
CA ALA A 193 -25.18 1.28 -13.19
C ALA A 193 -24.16 1.39 -14.35
N ASN A 194 -24.57 2.00 -15.46
CA ASN A 194 -23.70 2.18 -16.62
C ASN A 194 -22.46 3.02 -16.28
N ARG A 195 -22.64 4.12 -15.54
CA ARG A 195 -21.54 5.00 -15.18
C ARG A 195 -20.55 4.32 -14.23
N LEU A 196 -21.05 3.60 -13.24
CA LEU A 196 -20.22 2.81 -12.32
C LEU A 196 -19.46 1.70 -13.06
N MET A 197 -20.10 0.99 -14.00
CA MET A 197 -19.42 -0.03 -14.81
C MET A 197 -18.29 0.55 -15.66
N VAL A 198 -18.48 1.71 -16.28
CA VAL A 198 -17.42 2.39 -17.05
C VAL A 198 -16.25 2.76 -16.16
N MET A 199 -16.49 3.26 -14.94
CA MET A 199 -15.42 3.58 -14.01
C MET A 199 -14.64 2.35 -13.55
N VAL A 200 -15.33 1.24 -13.26
CA VAL A 200 -14.67 -0.02 -12.92
C VAL A 200 -13.79 -0.52 -14.06
N GLY A 201 -14.27 -0.43 -15.31
CA GLY A 201 -13.49 -0.84 -16.49
C GLY A 201 -12.22 -0.02 -16.70
N ASN A 202 -12.16 1.22 -16.22
CA ASN A 202 -10.98 2.06 -16.30
C ASN A 202 -9.93 1.79 -15.20
N LEU A 203 -10.24 0.93 -14.21
CA LEU A 203 -9.33 0.56 -13.12
C LEU A 203 -8.60 -0.77 -13.35
N SER A 204 -8.95 -1.49 -14.42
CA SER A 204 -8.38 -2.80 -14.77
C SER A 204 -7.24 -2.75 -15.78
N ASP A 205 -6.85 -1.55 -16.24
CA ASP A 205 -5.71 -1.29 -17.13
C ASP A 205 -4.46 -0.87 -16.33
#